data_AF-A0A7J0BZ20-F1
#
_entry.id   AF-A0A7J0BZ20-F1
#
_cell.length_a   1.000
_cell.length_b   1.000
_cell.length_c   1.000
_cell.angle_alpha   90.00
_cell.angle_beta   90.00
_cell.angle_gamma   90.00
#
_symmetry.space_group_name_H-M   'P 1'
#
loop_
_entity.id
_entity.type
_entity.pdbx_description
1 polymer ?
#
loop_
_entity_poly.entity_id
_entity_poly.type
_entity_poly.pdbx_seq_one_letter_code
_entity_poly.pdbx_strand_id
1 'polypeptide(L)'
;MSIGAVPTDVVDTVGAGDAFMSGTLHALASRGLLGADGRERLRSVDAGTVTEVLRHAAASAALTVARAGADPPDAAELEAALKRI
;
A
#
# COMPACT_ATOMS: atom_id res chain seq x y z
N MET A 1 16.13 -3.83 5.67
CA MET A 1 14.71 -3.92 6.11
C MET A 1 13.92 -4.57 4.99
N SER A 2 12.97 -5.45 5.30
CA SER A 2 12.14 -6.16 4.31
C SER A 2 10.71 -6.27 4.81
N ILE A 3 9.73 -6.13 3.91
CA ILE A 3 8.31 -6.33 4.20
C ILE A 3 7.83 -7.53 3.40
N GLY A 4 7.22 -8.50 4.09
CA GLY A 4 6.61 -9.67 3.45
C GLY A 4 5.28 -9.30 2.80
N ALA A 5 4.89 -10.07 1.78
CA ALA A 5 3.54 -10.01 1.26
C ALA A 5 2.52 -10.48 2.32
N VAL A 6 1.29 -9.96 2.24
CA VAL A 6 0.20 -10.39 3.12
C VAL A 6 -0.36 -11.73 2.60
N PRO A 7 -0.39 -12.80 3.41
CA PRO A 7 -0.99 -14.07 3.03
C PRO A 7 -2.45 -13.87 2.62
N THR A 8 -2.81 -14.36 1.43
CA THR A 8 -4.10 -14.12 0.79
C THR A 8 -4.51 -15.33 -0.03
N ASP A 9 -5.81 -15.63 -0.04
CA ASP A 9 -6.39 -16.59 -0.98
C ASP A 9 -6.44 -15.98 -2.39
N VAL A 10 -5.48 -16.34 -3.24
CA VAL A 10 -5.31 -15.73 -4.57
C VAL A 10 -6.36 -16.23 -5.56
N VAL A 11 -7.03 -15.29 -6.24
CA VAL A 11 -8.03 -15.52 -7.29
C VAL A 11 -7.49 -15.12 -8.66
N ASP A 12 -6.92 -13.92 -8.78
CA ASP A 12 -6.30 -13.37 -9.99
C ASP A 12 -5.12 -12.48 -9.58
N THR A 13 -4.15 -12.23 -10.45
CA THR A 13 -2.98 -11.37 -10.16
C THR A 13 -2.93 -10.11 -11.02
N VAL A 14 -3.87 -9.96 -11.96
CA VAL A 14 -4.00 -8.76 -12.78
C VAL A 14 -4.20 -7.54 -11.88
N GLY A 15 -3.42 -6.48 -12.09
CA GLY A 15 -3.52 -5.23 -11.34
C GLY A 15 -2.83 -5.22 -9.97
N ALA A 16 -2.23 -6.32 -9.51
CA ALA A 16 -1.54 -6.37 -8.20
C ALA A 16 -0.44 -5.30 -8.07
N GLY A 17 0.35 -5.11 -9.12
CA GLY A 17 1.41 -4.10 -9.15
C GLY A 17 0.87 -2.67 -9.14
N ASP A 18 -0.22 -2.41 -9.86
CA ASP A 18 -0.87 -1.10 -9.90
C ASP A 18 -1.52 -0.78 -8.54
N ALA A 19 -2.13 -1.76 -7.89
CA ALA A 19 -2.64 -1.65 -6.54
C ALA A 19 -1.52 -1.39 -5.52
N PHE A 20 -0.39 -2.10 -5.62
CA PHE A 20 0.78 -1.86 -4.79
C PHE A 20 1.30 -0.41 -4.95
N MET A 21 1.46 0.05 -6.20
CA MET A 21 1.97 1.38 -6.51
C MET A 21 1.00 2.48 -6.05
N SER A 22 -0.28 2.34 -6.35
CA SER A 22 -1.30 3.31 -5.93
C SER A 22 -1.47 3.34 -4.41
N GLY A 23 -1.43 2.18 -3.73
CA GLY A 23 -1.40 2.11 -2.27
C GLY A 23 -0.16 2.76 -1.64
N THR A 24 1.01 2.60 -2.27
CA THR A 24 2.25 3.30 -1.88
C THR A 24 2.07 4.82 -1.97
N LEU A 25 1.61 5.30 -3.13
CA LEU A 25 1.41 6.74 -3.36
C LEU A 25 0.34 7.32 -2.45
N HIS A 26 -0.76 6.59 -2.22
CA HIS A 26 -1.81 6.98 -1.28
C HIS A 26 -1.25 7.17 0.15
N ALA A 27 -0.46 6.20 0.64
CA ALA A 27 0.13 6.27 1.97
C ALA A 27 1.17 7.38 2.12
N LEU A 28 1.94 7.68 1.08
CA LEU A 28 2.86 8.82 1.05
C LEU A 28 2.10 10.15 1.02
N ALA A 29 1.02 10.23 0.24
CA ALA A 29 0.17 11.42 0.13
C ALA A 29 -0.50 11.75 1.47
N SER A 30 -1.06 10.75 2.17
CA SER A 30 -1.71 10.95 3.47
C SER A 30 -0.76 11.41 4.58
N ARG A 31 0.55 11.18 4.40
CA ARG A 31 1.63 11.67 5.28
C ARG A 31 2.23 12.99 4.83
N GLY A 32 1.70 13.60 3.75
CA GLY A 32 2.23 14.83 3.18
C GLY A 32 3.67 14.67 2.65
N LEU A 33 4.07 13.49 2.19
CA LEU A 33 5.44 13.22 1.72
C LEU A 33 5.63 13.49 0.22
N LEU A 34 4.54 13.77 -0.50
CA LEU A 34 4.59 14.03 -1.94
C LEU A 34 4.66 15.52 -2.26
N GLY A 35 5.10 15.83 -3.48
CA GLY A 35 5.17 17.20 -4.00
C GLY A 35 6.41 17.99 -3.55
N ALA A 36 6.50 19.24 -4.00
CA ALA A 36 7.60 20.13 -3.67
C ALA A 36 7.72 20.36 -2.15
N ASP A 37 6.59 20.60 -1.49
CA ASP A 37 6.50 20.84 -0.05
C ASP A 37 6.87 19.61 0.80
N GLY A 38 6.75 18.41 0.24
CA GLY A 38 7.08 17.14 0.89
C GLY A 38 8.53 16.68 0.68
N ARG A 39 9.28 17.32 -0.22
CA ARG A 39 10.57 16.81 -0.72
C ARG A 39 11.61 16.58 0.39
N GLU A 40 11.79 17.54 1.29
CA GLU A 40 12.74 17.39 2.41
C GLU A 40 12.29 16.31 3.41
N ARG A 41 10.98 16.25 3.70
CA ARG A 41 10.43 15.20 4.58
C ARG A 41 10.62 13.80 3.98
N LEU A 42 10.43 13.65 2.69
CA LEU A 42 10.65 12.39 1.98
C LEU A 42 12.14 12.00 1.99
N ARG A 43 13.05 12.97 1.86
CA ARG A 43 14.50 12.72 1.93
C ARG A 43 14.97 12.27 3.31
N SER A 44 14.34 12.78 4.36
CA SER A 44 14.67 12.45 5.75
C SER A 44 13.72 11.41 6.36
N VAL A 45 12.97 10.68 5.54
CA VAL A 45 11.96 9.72 6.04
C VAL A 45 12.61 8.60 6.84
N ASP A 46 12.04 8.27 7.99
CA ASP A 46 12.53 7.20 8.84
C ASP A 46 12.04 5.82 8.34
N ALA A 47 12.74 4.76 8.77
CA ALA A 47 12.43 3.39 8.36
C ALA A 47 11.05 2.90 8.84
N GLY A 48 10.54 3.42 9.97
CA GLY A 48 9.21 3.10 10.46
C GLY A 48 8.14 3.66 9.53
N THR A 49 8.28 4.91 9.10
CA THR A 49 7.38 5.50 8.10
C THR A 49 7.40 4.73 6.78
N VAL A 50 8.58 4.33 6.29
CA VAL A 50 8.70 3.48 5.09
C VAL A 50 8.03 2.11 5.29
N THR A 51 8.15 1.52 6.48
CA THR A 51 7.48 0.26 6.83
C THR A 51 5.98 0.38 6.67
N GLU A 52 5.37 1.42 7.24
CA GLU A 52 3.92 1.62 7.20
C GLU A 52 3.40 1.91 5.78
N VAL A 53 4.17 2.64 4.97
CA VAL A 53 3.85 2.85 3.55
C VAL A 53 3.86 1.53 2.78
N LEU A 54 4.86 0.68 3.01
CA LEU A 54 4.95 -0.62 2.35
C LEU A 54 3.90 -1.62 2.85
N ARG A 55 3.48 -1.55 4.12
CA ARG A 55 2.33 -2.30 4.65
C ARG A 55 1.03 -1.92 3.94
N HIS A 56 0.80 -0.62 3.72
CA HIS A 56 -0.31 -0.12 2.91
C HIS A 56 -0.28 -0.68 1.49
N ALA A 57 0.87 -0.61 0.83
CA ALA A 57 1.05 -1.10 -0.52
C ALA A 57 0.79 -2.62 -0.62
N ALA A 58 1.33 -3.40 0.31
CA ALA A 58 1.15 -4.84 0.37
C ALA A 58 -0.30 -5.24 0.65
N ALA A 59 -0.99 -4.52 1.55
CA ALA A 59 -2.41 -4.75 1.83
C ALA A 59 -3.30 -4.43 0.62
N SER A 60 -3.00 -3.35 -0.11
CA SER A 60 -3.73 -2.99 -1.33
C SER A 60 -3.59 -4.08 -2.40
N ALA A 61 -2.36 -4.55 -2.64
CA ALA A 61 -2.10 -5.63 -3.59
C ALA A 61 -2.76 -6.94 -3.17
N ALA A 62 -2.71 -7.28 -1.88
CA ALA A 62 -3.35 -8.47 -1.32
C ALA A 62 -4.86 -8.47 -1.57
N LEU A 63 -5.56 -7.37 -1.29
CA LEU A 63 -6.99 -7.30 -1.54
C LEU A 63 -7.33 -7.39 -3.03
N THR A 64 -6.51 -6.80 -3.92
CA THR A 64 -6.70 -6.92 -5.37
C THR A 64 -6.54 -8.36 -5.85
N VAL A 65 -5.51 -9.08 -5.39
CA VAL A 65 -5.31 -10.47 -5.85
C VAL A 65 -6.35 -11.46 -5.32
N ALA A 66 -7.12 -11.06 -4.30
CA ALA A 66 -8.23 -11.84 -3.76
C ALA A 66 -9.51 -11.76 -4.59
N ARG A 67 -9.51 -10.99 -5.69
CA ARG A 67 -10.67 -10.73 -6.56
C ARG A 67 -10.28 -10.94 -8.02
N ALA A 68 -11.27 -11.10 -8.88
CA ALA A 68 -11.05 -11.25 -10.32
C ALA A 68 -10.79 -9.89 -10.98
N GLY A 69 -9.76 -9.80 -11.82
CA GLY A 69 -9.36 -8.57 -12.52
C GLY A 69 -8.66 -7.52 -11.63
N ALA A 70 -8.39 -6.36 -12.23
CA ALA A 70 -7.79 -5.22 -11.53
C ALA A 70 -8.84 -4.45 -10.71
N ASP A 71 -9.23 -5.02 -9.56
CA ASP A 71 -10.19 -4.44 -8.62
C ASP A 71 -9.48 -4.00 -7.31
N PRO A 72 -8.98 -2.76 -7.23
CA PRO A 72 -8.34 -2.25 -6.00
C PRO A 72 -9.35 -2.01 -4.87
N PRO A 73 -8.93 -2.15 -3.60
CA PRO A 73 -9.83 -1.91 -2.47
C PRO A 73 -10.20 -0.44 -2.35
N ASP A 74 -11.37 -0.20 -1.75
CA ASP A 74 -11.68 1.15 -1.26
C ASP A 74 -10.96 1.47 0.07
N ALA A 75 -11.13 2.70 0.56
CA ALA A 75 -10.47 3.15 1.78
C ALA A 75 -10.93 2.39 3.04
N ALA A 76 -12.21 2.00 3.13
CA ALA A 76 -12.75 1.28 4.28
C ALA A 76 -12.26 -0.17 4.31
N GLU A 77 -12.19 -0.81 3.15
CA GLU A 77 -11.63 -2.15 2.99
C GLU A 77 -10.13 -2.17 3.34
N LEU A 78 -9.38 -1.19 2.87
CA LEU A 78 -7.95 -1.07 3.16
C LEU A 78 -7.69 -0.83 4.65
N GLU A 79 -8.44 0.08 5.29
CA GLU A 79 -8.40 0.31 6.73
C GLU A 79 -8.73 -0.95 7.54
N ALA A 80 -9.73 -1.71 7.11
CA ALA A 80 -10.09 -2.98 7.75
C ALA A 80 -8.98 -4.03 7.61
N ALA A 81 -8.32 -4.10 6.45
CA ALA A 81 -7.20 -5.03 6.24
C ALA A 81 -5.96 -4.65 7.05
N LEU A 82 -5.62 -3.36 7.13
CA LEU A 82 -4.48 -2.87 7.90
C LEU A 82 -4.59 -3.16 9.40
N LYS A 83 -5.80 -3.17 9.95
CA LYS A 83 -6.04 -3.55 11.36
C LYS A 83 -5.80 -5.04 11.64
N ARG A 84 -5.66 -5.87 10.60
CA ARG A 84 -5.52 -7.33 10.70
C ARG A 84 -4.07 -7.81 10.50
N ILE A 85 -3.14 -6.93 10.14
CA ILE A 85 -1.76 -7.27 9.77
C ILE A 85 -0.69 -6.56 10.59
#